data_AF-A0A519KUE7-F1
#
_entry.id   AF-A0A519KUE7-F1
#
_cell.length_a   1.000
_cell.length_b   1.000
_cell.length_c   1.000
_cell.angle_alpha   90.00
_cell.angle_beta   90.00
_cell.angle_gamma   90.00
#
_symmetry.space_group_name_H-M   'P 1'
#
loop_
_entity.id
_entity.type
_entity.pdbx_description
1 polymer ?
#
loop_
_entity_poly.entity_id
_entity_poly.type
_entity_poly.pdbx_seq_one_letter_code
_entity_poly.pdbx_strand_id
1 'polypeptide(L)' 'MIKYIGSKRALLGQVSSTVAALLPRGGTVCDLFSGSARVGHALKGQGFRVWSNDHNAYAHTLATA' A
#
# COMPACT_ATOMS: atom_id res chain seq x y z
N MET A 1 12.14 -4.12 2.16
CA MET A 1 11.31 -3.18 2.95
C MET A 1 12.15 -2.60 4.10
N ILE A 2 12.19 -1.27 4.26
CA ILE A 2 13.00 -0.58 5.30
C ILE A 2 12.20 -0.23 6.57
N LYS A 3 12.89 0.14 7.66
CA LYS A 3 12.26 0.84 8.79
C LYS A 3 11.85 2.25 8.33
N TYR A 4 10.62 2.64 8.68
CA TYR A 4 10.06 3.92 8.28
C TYR A 4 9.15 4.46 9.37
N ILE A 5 9.30 5.74 9.71
CA ILE A 5 8.45 6.39 10.70
C ILE A 5 6.99 6.36 10.26
N GLY A 6 6.07 6.04 11.17
CA GLY A 6 4.65 5.95 10.85
C GLY A 6 4.26 4.80 9.91
N SER A 7 5.15 3.82 9.73
CA SER A 7 4.88 2.59 8.97
C SER A 7 3.61 1.90 9.49
N LYS A 8 2.67 1.61 8.58
CA LYS A 8 1.39 0.93 8.89
C LYS A 8 1.52 -0.58 9.13
N ARG A 9 2.71 -1.07 9.52
CA ARG A 9 2.98 -2.51 9.70
C ARG A 9 2.01 -3.19 10.67
N ALA A 10 1.76 -2.60 11.83
CA ALA A 10 0.86 -3.17 12.82
C ALA A 10 -0.62 -3.12 12.39
N LEU A 11 -0.98 -2.19 11.49
CA LEU A 11 -2.36 -1.96 11.04
C LEU A 11 -2.66 -2.61 9.69
N LEU A 12 -1.68 -3.30 9.09
CA LEU A 12 -1.77 -3.75 7.70
C LEU A 12 -2.94 -4.71 7.47
N GLY A 13 -3.20 -5.62 8.41
CA GLY A 13 -4.32 -6.55 8.35
C GLY A 13 -5.66 -5.82 8.33
N GLN A 14 -5.87 -4.88 9.26
CA GLN A 14 -7.10 -4.10 9.37
C GLN A 14 -7.34 -3.21 8.15
N VAL A 15 -6.29 -2.53 7.66
CA VAL A 15 -6.40 -1.67 6.47
C VAL A 15 -6.77 -2.49 5.25
N SER A 16 -6.06 -3.59 5.01
CA SER A 16 -6.27 -4.41 3.81
C SER A 16 -7.63 -5.12 3.84
N SER A 17 -8.07 -5.62 5.01
CA SER A 17 -9.39 -6.24 5.14
C SER A 17 -10.52 -5.25 4.93
N THR A 18 -10.35 -4.01 5.41
CA THR A 18 -11.33 -2.93 5.20
C THR A 18 -11.44 -2.58 3.72
N VAL A 19 -10.31 -2.47 3.02
CA VAL A 19 -10.29 -2.24 1.56
C VAL A 19 -10.98 -3.38 0.82
N ALA A 20 -10.69 -4.64 1.17
CA ALA A 20 -11.32 -5.80 0.55
C ALA A 20 -12.84 -5.86 0.80
N ALA A 21 -13.29 -5.49 2.00
CA ALA A 21 -14.72 -5.41 2.31
C ALA A 21 -15.43 -4.32 1.50
N LEU A 22 -14.77 -3.17 1.27
CA LEU A 22 -15.31 -2.08 0.44
C LEU A 22 -15.28 -2.39 -1.06
N LEU A 23 -14.37 -3.25 -1.50
CA LEU A 23 -14.16 -3.61 -2.90
C LEU A 23 -14.19 -5.14 -3.09
N PRO A 24 -15.36 -5.80 -2.86
CA PRO A 24 -15.45 -7.27 -2.81
C PRO A 24 -15.17 -7.96 -4.15
N ARG A 25 -15.24 -7.22 -5.27
CA ARG A 25 -14.92 -7.72 -6.62
C ARG A 25 -13.53 -7.29 -7.08
N GLY A 26 -12.68 -6.83 -6.16
CA GLY A 26 -11.42 -6.16 -6.48
C GLY A 26 -11.64 -4.72 -6.98
N GLY A 27 -10.57 -4.09 -7.46
CA GLY A 27 -10.63 -2.72 -7.93
C GLY A 27 -9.27 -2.06 -8.06
N THR A 28 -9.30 -0.73 -8.19
CA THR A 28 -8.09 0.12 -8.18
C THR A 28 -8.07 0.94 -6.89
N VAL A 29 -6.95 0.93 -6.18
CA VAL A 29 -6.75 1.66 -4.92
C VAL A 29 -5.63 2.68 -5.12
N CYS A 30 -5.81 3.87 -4.55
CA CYS A 30 -4.79 4.93 -4.56
C CYS A 30 -4.13 5.02 -3.17
N ASP A 31 -2.87 4.59 -3.07
CA ASP A 31 -1.99 4.77 -1.92
C ASP A 31 -1.20 6.08 -2.06
N LEU A 32 -1.87 7.20 -1.78
CA LEU A 32 -1.39 8.55 -2.09
C LEU A 32 -0.16 8.99 -1.27
N PHE A 33 0.05 8.38 -0.10
CA PHE A 33 1.13 8.67 0.85
C PHE A 33 1.85 7.37 1.21
N SER A 34 2.42 6.74 0.17
CA SER A 34 2.86 5.36 0.22
C SER A 34 4.07 5.14 1.14
N GLY A 35 4.93 6.13 1.34
CA GLY A 35 6.15 6.05 2.13
C GLY A 35 7.05 4.89 1.70
N SER A 36 6.99 3.78 2.44
CA SER A 36 7.70 2.53 2.08
C SER A 36 6.87 1.57 1.21
N ALA A 37 5.74 2.02 0.67
CA ALA A 37 4.77 1.28 -0.13
C ALA A 37 4.22 0.01 0.53
N ARG A 38 4.28 -0.10 1.86
CA ARG A 38 3.86 -1.32 2.58
C ARG A 38 2.39 -1.65 2.39
N VAL A 39 1.52 -0.64 2.37
CA VAL A 39 0.08 -0.84 2.14
C VAL A 39 -0.15 -1.23 0.68
N GLY A 40 0.41 -0.46 -0.26
CA GLY A 40 0.32 -0.78 -1.68
C GLY A 40 0.80 -2.18 -2.05
N HIS A 41 1.93 -2.64 -1.50
CA HIS A 41 2.43 -4.01 -1.71
C HIS A 41 1.46 -5.08 -1.20
N ALA A 42 0.90 -4.89 0.00
CA ALA A 42 -0.06 -5.85 0.56
C ALA A 42 -1.34 -5.94 -0.29
N LEU A 43 -1.86 -4.81 -0.75
CA LEU A 43 -3.04 -4.76 -1.60
C LEU A 43 -2.78 -5.37 -2.99
N LYS A 44 -1.61 -5.10 -3.59
CA LYS A 44 -1.20 -5.77 -4.84
C LYS A 44 -1.12 -7.30 -4.66
N GLY A 45 -0.57 -7.77 -3.53
CA GLY A 45 -0.54 -9.20 -3.19
C GLY A 45 -1.93 -9.83 -3.04
N GLN A 46 -2.96 -9.03 -2.77
CA GLN A 46 -4.37 -9.47 -2.74
C GLN A 46 -5.09 -9.32 -4.09
N GLY A 47 -4.37 -8.93 -5.16
CA GLY A 47 -4.93 -8.81 -6.51
C GLY A 47 -5.52 -7.44 -6.86
N PHE A 48 -5.39 -6.43 -5.99
CA PHE A 48 -5.81 -5.07 -6.32
C PHE A 48 -4.83 -4.42 -7.30
N ARG A 49 -5.35 -3.59 -8.21
CA ARG A 49 -4.52 -2.61 -8.91
C ARG A 49 -4.24 -1.46 -7.94
N VAL A 50 -2.99 -1.05 -7.80
CA VAL A 50 -2.63 0.03 -6.88
C VAL A 50 -1.82 1.09 -7.59
N TRP A 51 -2.26 2.34 -7.45
CA TRP A 51 -1.46 3.52 -7.75
C TRP A 51 -0.85 4.03 -6.45
N SER A 52 0.47 4.24 -6.45
CA SER A 52 1.18 4.72 -5.29
C SER A 52 1.86 6.03 -5.61
N ASN A 53 1.76 6.97 -4.68
CA ASN A 53 2.43 8.26 -4.74
C ASN A 53 3.16 8.50 -3.41
N ASP A 54 4.25 9.25 -3.48
CA ASP A 54 4.87 9.89 -2.35
C ASP A 54 5.65 11.10 -2.86
N HIS A 55 5.85 12.09 -1.99
CA HIS A 55 6.69 13.22 -2.34
C HIS A 55 8.18 12.81 -2.39
N ASN A 56 8.57 11.83 -1.60
CA ASN A 56 9.96 11.39 -1.56
C ASN A 56 10.28 10.44 -2.72
N ALA A 57 11.26 10.81 -3.54
CA ALA A 57 11.66 10.03 -4.72
C ALA A 57 12.05 8.58 -4.42
N TYR A 58 12.67 8.30 -3.27
CA TYR A 58 13.05 6.92 -2.90
C TYR A 58 11.84 5.99 -2.72
N ALA A 59 10.65 6.52 -2.46
CA ALA A 59 9.44 5.71 -2.29
C ALA A 59 9.11 4.96 -3.58
N HIS A 60 9.36 5.57 -4.74
CA HIS A 60 9.19 4.93 -6.04
C HIS A 60 10.07 3.68 -6.15
N THR A 61 11.36 3.79 -5.83
CA THR A 61 12.31 2.66 -5.84
C THR A 61 11.85 1.53 -4.91
N LEU A 62 11.34 1.86 -3.72
CA LEU A 62 10.84 0.87 -2.76
C LEU A 62 9.51 0.22 -3.20
N ALA A 63 8.71 0.91 -4.00
CA ALA A 63 7.42 0.42 -4.49
C ALA A 63 7.55 -0.51 -5.70
N THR A 64 8.66 -0.42 -6.44
CA THR A 64 8.90 -1.18 -7.69
C THR A 64 9.97 -2.27 -7.56
N ALA A 65 10.74 -2.28 -6.47
CA ALA A 65 11.64 -3.37 -6.11
C ALA A 65 10.86 -4.56 -5.52
#